data_AF-A0A5B8MBJ4-F1
#
_entry.id   AF-A0A5B8MBJ4-F1
#
_cell.length_a   1.000
_cell.length_b   1.000
_cell.length_c   1.000
_cell.angle_alpha   90.00
_cell.angle_beta   90.00
_cell.angle_gamma   90.00
#
_symmetry.space_group_name_H-M   'P 1'
#
loop_
_entity.id
_entity.type
_entity.pdbx_description
1 polymer ?
#
loop_
_entity_poly.entity_id
_entity_poly.type
_entity_poly.pdbx_seq_one_letter_code
_entity_poly.pdbx_strand_id
1 'polypeptide(L)'
;MILATTAMLLRCGQLARGVASAAGRPPWSTRVAPVPPNTLVDVLGAPSGDVSVGNGDHDAVELSLDDAPGTAPDPRVSIGRQAGDASGKLGPLVRCRFPPASSPGSPQQLRARIPERYCSLRLRAPGGGASVEGVAEAGLDLRARDAARVRSVRGSVVSIESERGDVVADSVSGSDLSLRATRGLVEAKKVVGLLVRVSAAKGASLRSLYAEEASVESEGGDVALGNAGCRSLLVNAGGGAVKVDGVSGNLRVAGGKACSVNLSRDCKKVEILGVEGEVRVTAEPGRRIKCSIDAEAVAFGEGVTLDEDGSFITVEGEMGARAPRLEGEDGAEEADRELAVTSPKAKVVVSGSSWLTDILKKRGVPTRKE
;
A
#
# COMPACT_ATOMS: atom_id res chain seq x y z
N MET A 1 -6.03 52.70 32.84
CA MET A 1 -5.71 51.76 31.74
C MET A 1 -5.61 50.38 32.35
N ILE A 2 -6.72 49.64 32.33
CA ILE A 2 -6.86 48.34 33.03
C ILE A 2 -7.13 47.26 31.97
N LEU A 3 -6.47 46.13 32.17
CA LEU A 3 -6.45 44.90 31.37
C LEU A 3 -7.84 44.37 31.00
N ALA A 4 -7.92 43.72 29.83
CA ALA A 4 -8.90 42.67 29.57
C ALA A 4 -8.25 41.54 28.75
N THR A 5 -7.69 40.58 29.48
CA THR A 5 -7.28 39.25 28.99
C THR A 5 -8.53 38.37 28.93
N THR A 6 -8.98 38.01 27.73
CA THR A 6 -10.16 37.15 27.54
C THR A 6 -9.78 35.70 27.79
N ALA A 7 -10.18 35.17 28.95
CA ALA A 7 -10.08 33.76 29.31
C ALA A 7 -11.17 32.96 28.55
N MET A 8 -10.75 32.09 27.63
CA MET A 8 -11.61 31.04 27.07
C MET A 8 -11.59 29.85 28.03
N LEU A 9 -12.50 29.88 29.01
CA LEU A 9 -12.66 28.85 30.03
C LEU A 9 -13.27 27.57 29.46
N LEU A 10 -12.62 26.47 29.82
CA LEU A 10 -13.00 25.07 29.65
C LEU A 10 -14.50 24.79 29.86
N ARG A 11 -15.12 24.16 28.86
CA ARG A 11 -16.24 23.22 29.05
C ARG A 11 -15.90 21.87 28.41
N CYS A 12 -14.90 21.19 28.97
CA CYS A 12 -14.69 19.75 28.74
C CYS A 12 -14.91 19.04 30.08
N GLY A 13 -16.16 18.74 30.38
CA GLY A 13 -16.52 18.13 31.66
C GLY A 13 -17.97 17.71 31.69
N GLN A 14 -18.35 16.82 30.76
CA GLN A 14 -19.48 15.89 30.86
C GLN A 14 -19.70 15.27 29.46
N LEU A 15 -18.88 14.28 29.10
CA LEU A 15 -19.34 13.29 28.13
C LEU A 15 -20.30 12.39 28.89
N ALA A 16 -21.59 12.61 28.66
CA ALA A 16 -22.64 11.83 29.29
C ALA A 16 -22.50 10.36 28.85
N ARG A 17 -22.44 9.44 29.82
CA ARG A 17 -22.79 8.03 29.58
C ARG A 17 -24.29 7.98 29.28
N GLY A 18 -24.67 8.31 28.05
CA GLY A 18 -26.02 8.12 27.56
C GLY A 18 -26.19 6.67 27.13
N VAL A 19 -26.77 5.83 27.99
CA VAL A 19 -27.38 4.57 27.55
C VAL A 19 -28.65 4.94 26.79
N ALA A 20 -28.49 5.40 25.54
CA ALA A 20 -29.60 5.69 24.66
C ALA A 20 -30.07 4.37 24.05
N SER A 21 -31.13 3.80 24.63
CA SER A 21 -31.95 2.76 24.01
C SER A 21 -32.53 3.30 22.72
N ALA A 22 -31.96 2.91 21.59
CA ALA A 22 -32.51 3.16 20.26
C ALA A 22 -32.98 1.82 19.70
N ALA A 23 -34.25 1.75 19.29
CA ALA A 23 -34.85 0.57 18.68
C ALA A 23 -33.99 0.08 17.49
N GLY A 24 -33.62 -1.21 17.50
CA GLY A 24 -32.81 -1.83 16.46
C GLY A 24 -31.33 -2.09 16.82
N ARG A 25 -30.88 -1.73 18.03
CA ARG A 25 -29.51 -2.03 18.49
C ARG A 25 -29.42 -3.39 19.18
N PRO A 26 -28.33 -4.16 18.95
CA PRO A 26 -28.09 -5.33 19.78
C PRO A 26 -27.93 -4.88 21.25
N PRO A 27 -28.50 -5.63 22.20
CA PRO A 27 -28.57 -5.23 23.61
C PRO A 27 -27.19 -5.10 24.30
N TRP A 28 -26.12 -5.57 23.66
CA TRP A 28 -24.74 -5.61 24.13
C TRP A 28 -23.83 -4.57 23.43
N SER A 29 -24.41 -3.49 22.88
CA SER A 29 -23.65 -2.44 22.22
C SER A 29 -23.38 -1.23 23.13
N THR A 30 -22.12 -0.77 23.15
CA THR A 30 -21.74 0.49 23.82
C THR A 30 -21.56 1.58 22.78
N ARG A 31 -22.18 2.75 22.99
CA ARG A 31 -22.03 3.93 22.13
C ARG A 31 -21.41 5.10 22.88
N VAL A 32 -20.49 5.79 22.23
CA VAL A 32 -19.92 7.06 22.68
C VAL A 32 -20.20 8.13 21.64
N ALA A 33 -20.91 9.17 22.03
CA ALA A 33 -21.20 10.35 21.22
C ALA A 33 -21.33 11.59 22.13
N PRO A 34 -20.96 12.79 21.66
CA PRO A 34 -20.31 13.06 20.37
C PRO A 34 -18.80 12.76 20.39
N VAL A 35 -18.25 12.41 19.24
CA VAL A 35 -16.82 12.21 19.00
C VAL A 35 -16.26 13.43 18.27
N PRO A 36 -15.43 14.26 18.93
CA PRO A 36 -14.89 15.46 18.30
C PRO A 36 -13.90 15.12 17.18
N PRO A 37 -13.72 16.01 16.18
CA PRO A 37 -12.66 15.87 15.18
C PRO A 37 -11.28 15.76 15.82
N ASN A 38 -10.35 15.11 15.13
CA ASN A 38 -9.01 14.78 15.59
C ASN A 38 -8.99 13.84 16.81
N THR A 39 -10.08 13.11 17.07
CA THR A 39 -10.08 12.03 18.08
C THR A 39 -9.23 10.87 17.59
N LEU A 40 -8.40 10.33 18.48
CA LEU A 40 -7.83 9.00 18.29
C LEU A 40 -8.76 7.96 18.89
N VAL A 41 -9.17 7.02 18.05
CA VAL A 41 -9.86 5.81 18.47
C VAL A 41 -8.81 4.71 18.62
N ASP A 42 -8.61 4.24 19.85
CA ASP A 42 -7.63 3.21 20.22
C ASP A 42 -8.38 1.91 20.54
N VAL A 43 -8.43 1.00 19.56
CA VAL A 43 -9.11 -0.29 19.66
C VAL A 43 -8.11 -1.40 19.95
N LEU A 44 -8.24 -2.00 21.13
CA LEU A 44 -7.38 -3.09 21.59
C LEU A 44 -8.17 -4.40 21.67
N GLY A 45 -7.77 -5.33 20.81
CA GLY A 45 -8.24 -6.69 20.67
C GLY A 45 -7.88 -7.61 21.84
N ALA A 46 -8.62 -8.71 21.98
CA ALA A 46 -8.29 -9.77 22.92
C ALA A 46 -7.07 -10.59 22.43
N PRO A 47 -6.36 -11.30 23.35
CA PRO A 47 -5.26 -12.21 23.00
C PRO A 47 -5.64 -13.41 22.13
N SER A 48 -6.92 -13.65 21.87
CA SER A 48 -7.41 -14.75 21.03
C SER A 48 -8.60 -14.35 20.14
N GLY A 49 -8.79 -13.05 19.88
CA GLY A 49 -9.96 -12.54 19.18
C GLY A 49 -9.63 -11.69 17.96
N ASP A 50 -10.53 -11.74 16.98
CA ASP A 50 -10.48 -10.91 15.79
C ASP A 50 -11.09 -9.53 16.07
N VAL A 51 -10.62 -8.52 15.34
CA VAL A 51 -11.18 -7.17 15.41
C VAL A 51 -11.60 -6.69 14.04
N SER A 52 -12.81 -6.15 13.96
CA SER A 52 -13.32 -5.52 12.75
C SER A 52 -13.77 -4.10 13.06
N VAL A 53 -13.34 -3.15 12.25
CA VAL A 53 -13.72 -1.74 12.36
C VAL A 53 -14.43 -1.35 11.07
N GLY A 54 -15.74 -1.15 11.17
CA GLY A 54 -16.58 -0.65 10.09
C GLY A 54 -16.76 0.87 10.17
N ASN A 55 -17.38 1.42 9.13
CA ASN A 55 -17.79 2.82 9.16
C ASN A 55 -19.14 2.95 9.88
N GLY A 56 -19.25 3.94 10.76
CA GLY A 56 -20.43 4.22 11.56
C GLY A 56 -20.96 5.63 11.36
N ASP A 57 -21.75 6.09 12.33
CA ASP A 57 -22.21 7.46 12.38
C ASP A 57 -21.04 8.43 12.46
N HIS A 58 -21.20 9.61 11.85
CA HIS A 58 -20.18 10.64 11.71
C HIS A 58 -19.71 11.26 13.03
N ASP A 59 -20.45 11.07 14.13
CA ASP A 59 -20.22 11.67 15.43
C ASP A 59 -20.15 10.64 16.57
N ALA A 60 -20.16 9.34 16.26
CA ALA A 60 -20.23 8.30 17.28
C ALA A 60 -19.25 7.15 17.04
N VAL A 61 -18.72 6.61 18.13
CA VAL A 61 -18.07 5.30 18.16
C VAL A 61 -19.04 4.31 18.78
N GLU A 62 -19.31 3.21 18.07
CA GLU A 62 -20.12 2.10 18.55
C GLU A 62 -19.25 0.85 18.66
N LEU A 63 -19.41 0.10 19.75
CA LEU A 63 -18.74 -1.18 19.96
C LEU A 63 -19.78 -2.27 20.18
N SER A 64 -19.48 -3.44 19.65
CA SER A 64 -20.30 -4.62 19.81
C SER A 64 -19.39 -5.86 19.85
N LEU A 65 -19.63 -6.79 20.77
CA LEU A 65 -18.96 -8.09 20.83
C LEU A 65 -19.88 -9.20 20.30
N ASP A 66 -19.47 -9.87 19.23
CA ASP A 66 -20.12 -11.11 18.82
C ASP A 66 -19.65 -12.21 19.77
N ASP A 67 -20.37 -12.41 20.86
CA ASP A 67 -20.28 -13.63 21.67
C ASP A 67 -21.57 -14.43 21.49
N ALA A 68 -21.46 -15.77 21.59
CA ALA A 68 -22.61 -16.66 21.62
C ALA A 68 -23.64 -16.16 22.66
N PRO A 69 -24.95 -16.33 22.41
CA PRO A 69 -26.00 -15.74 23.25
C PRO A 69 -25.89 -16.25 24.70
N GLY A 70 -25.37 -15.38 25.59
CA GLY A 70 -25.25 -15.68 27.02
C GLY A 70 -24.16 -14.85 27.72
N THR A 71 -24.56 -13.80 28.44
CA THR A 71 -23.75 -13.11 29.48
C THR A 71 -22.33 -12.68 29.07
N ALA A 72 -22.13 -12.25 27.82
CA ALA A 72 -20.88 -11.62 27.44
C ALA A 72 -20.70 -10.30 28.20
N PRO A 73 -19.56 -10.08 28.88
CA PRO A 73 -19.30 -8.81 29.53
C PRO A 73 -19.28 -7.67 28.51
N ASP A 74 -19.78 -6.49 28.89
CA ASP A 74 -19.77 -5.33 27.99
C ASP A 74 -18.34 -4.90 27.61
N PRO A 75 -18.10 -4.51 26.35
CA PRO A 75 -16.83 -3.94 25.94
C PRO A 75 -16.53 -2.67 26.74
N ARG A 76 -15.29 -2.54 27.24
CA ARG A 76 -14.92 -1.39 28.08
C ARG A 76 -14.52 -0.22 27.20
N VAL A 77 -15.30 0.86 27.28
CA VAL A 77 -14.95 2.15 26.68
C VAL A 77 -14.51 3.14 27.74
N SER A 78 -13.37 3.77 27.50
CA SER A 78 -12.84 4.84 28.34
C SER A 78 -12.51 6.04 27.46
N ILE A 79 -12.83 7.23 27.95
CA ILE A 79 -12.52 8.48 27.28
C ILE A 79 -11.43 9.18 28.06
N GLY A 80 -10.41 9.64 27.36
CA GLY A 80 -9.27 10.30 27.97
C GLY A 80 -8.68 11.34 27.04
N ARG A 81 -7.40 11.64 27.30
CA ARG A 81 -6.59 12.51 26.47
C ARG A 81 -5.41 11.70 25.94
N GLN A 82 -5.03 11.93 24.68
CA GLN A 82 -3.78 11.42 24.15
C GLN A 82 -2.62 11.96 24.96
N ALA A 83 -1.54 11.18 25.13
CA ALA A 83 -0.25 11.77 25.52
C ALA A 83 0.19 12.71 24.39
N GLY A 84 0.68 13.90 24.75
CA GLY A 84 0.98 14.95 23.79
C GLY A 84 2.01 14.47 22.78
N ASP A 85 1.79 14.80 21.51
CA ASP A 85 2.83 14.73 20.49
C ASP A 85 3.91 15.80 20.77
N ALA A 86 4.91 15.90 19.89
CA ALA A 86 5.97 16.92 19.98
C ALA A 86 5.43 18.37 19.99
N SER A 87 4.15 18.59 19.67
CA SER A 87 3.47 19.90 19.72
C SER A 87 2.83 20.22 21.08
N GLY A 88 2.80 19.26 22.03
CA GLY A 88 2.25 19.43 23.37
C GLY A 88 0.71 19.54 23.43
N LYS A 89 0.00 19.41 22.31
CA LYS A 89 -1.47 19.42 22.30
C LYS A 89 -2.02 18.01 22.55
N LEU A 90 -2.73 17.86 23.67
CA LEU A 90 -3.43 16.62 24.00
C LEU A 90 -4.75 16.54 23.21
N GLY A 91 -4.82 15.64 22.22
CA GLY A 91 -6.05 15.34 21.51
C GLY A 91 -7.03 14.46 22.32
N PRO A 92 -8.32 14.45 21.96
CA PRO A 92 -9.30 13.53 22.53
C PRO A 92 -8.94 12.07 22.22
N LEU A 93 -9.14 11.18 23.19
CA LEU A 93 -8.87 9.75 23.07
C LEU A 93 -10.11 8.96 23.45
N VAL A 94 -10.57 8.08 22.56
CA VAL A 94 -11.56 7.05 22.85
C VAL A 94 -10.84 5.71 22.83
N ARG A 95 -10.75 5.04 23.97
CA ARG A 95 -10.11 3.74 24.08
C ARG A 95 -11.15 2.65 24.30
N CYS A 96 -11.10 1.66 23.42
CA CYS A 96 -11.99 0.53 23.31
C CYS A 96 -11.20 -0.73 23.65
N ARG A 97 -11.61 -1.48 24.68
CA ARG A 97 -10.93 -2.72 25.07
C ARG A 97 -11.91 -3.87 25.17
N PHE A 98 -11.44 -5.05 24.77
CA PHE A 98 -12.12 -6.28 25.15
C PHE A 98 -12.22 -6.39 26.68
N PRO A 99 -13.35 -6.90 27.17
CA PRO A 99 -13.45 -7.37 28.54
C PRO A 99 -12.57 -8.63 28.70
N PRO A 100 -12.13 -8.95 29.93
CA PRO A 100 -11.44 -10.21 30.19
C PRO A 100 -12.35 -11.37 29.78
N ALA A 101 -11.81 -12.33 29.01
CA ALA A 101 -12.56 -13.47 28.50
C ALA A 101 -13.23 -14.25 29.65
N SER A 102 -14.52 -14.53 29.51
CA SER A 102 -15.32 -15.30 30.46
C SER A 102 -15.05 -16.81 30.36
N SER A 103 -14.56 -17.29 29.21
CA SER A 103 -14.15 -18.68 29.01
C SER A 103 -12.95 -18.79 28.05
N PRO A 104 -11.98 -19.68 28.34
CA PRO A 104 -10.89 -19.95 27.41
C PRO A 104 -11.38 -20.76 26.20
N GLY A 105 -11.24 -20.21 24.99
CA GLY A 105 -11.36 -20.96 23.74
C GLY A 105 -12.54 -20.63 22.83
N SER A 106 -13.46 -19.73 23.18
CA SER A 106 -14.44 -19.22 22.21
C SER A 106 -13.80 -18.13 21.34
N PRO A 107 -13.96 -18.19 19.99
CA PRO A 107 -13.52 -17.11 19.13
C PRO A 107 -14.36 -15.87 19.42
N GLN A 108 -13.75 -14.84 19.99
CA GLN A 108 -14.42 -13.58 20.26
C GLN A 108 -14.13 -12.60 19.11
N GLN A 109 -15.16 -11.96 18.58
CA GLN A 109 -15.00 -10.92 17.56
C GLN A 109 -15.50 -9.58 18.11
N LEU A 110 -14.61 -8.59 18.17
CA LEU A 110 -15.00 -7.21 18.46
C LEU A 110 -15.28 -6.51 17.14
N ARG A 111 -16.48 -5.93 17.06
CA ARG A 111 -16.84 -5.01 16.00
C ARG A 111 -16.87 -3.60 16.59
N ALA A 112 -16.16 -2.70 15.94
CA ALA A 112 -16.28 -1.27 16.18
C ALA A 112 -16.88 -0.62 14.94
N ARG A 113 -17.69 0.41 15.13
CA ARG A 113 -18.06 1.35 14.08
C ARG A 113 -17.56 2.71 14.49
N ILE A 114 -16.79 3.36 13.63
CA ILE A 114 -16.18 4.66 13.90
C ILE A 114 -16.58 5.67 12.84
N PRO A 115 -16.49 6.99 13.12
CA PRO A 115 -16.60 7.99 12.08
C PRO A 115 -15.50 7.76 11.03
N GLU A 116 -15.90 7.71 9.75
CA GLU A 116 -14.93 7.50 8.66
C GLU A 116 -13.92 8.65 8.59
N ARG A 117 -14.36 9.88 8.87
CA ARG A 117 -13.57 11.10 8.68
C ARG A 117 -13.07 11.68 9.99
N TYR A 118 -11.93 12.38 9.91
CA TYR A 118 -11.37 13.21 10.99
C TYR A 118 -11.00 12.46 12.28
N CYS A 119 -11.03 11.13 12.28
CA CYS A 119 -10.65 10.31 13.43
C CYS A 119 -9.46 9.44 13.05
N SER A 120 -8.38 9.52 13.83
CA SER A 120 -7.27 8.59 13.67
C SER A 120 -7.64 7.26 14.32
N LEU A 121 -7.24 6.15 13.70
CA LEU A 121 -7.48 4.82 14.23
C LEU A 121 -6.16 4.16 14.62
N ARG A 122 -6.04 3.73 15.87
CA ARG A 122 -5.05 2.76 16.29
C ARG A 122 -5.75 1.44 16.59
N LEU A 123 -5.41 0.40 15.86
CA LEU A 123 -5.98 -0.92 16.00
C LEU A 123 -4.88 -1.92 16.35
N ARG A 124 -5.09 -2.66 17.44
CA ARG A 124 -4.19 -3.71 17.91
C ARG A 124 -4.97 -5.00 18.08
N ALA A 125 -4.70 -6.01 17.26
CA ALA A 125 -5.27 -7.35 17.37
C ALA A 125 -4.15 -8.34 17.74
N PRO A 126 -3.75 -8.42 19.03
CA PRO A 126 -2.60 -9.23 19.46
C PRO A 126 -2.85 -10.74 19.36
N GLY A 127 -4.12 -11.15 19.22
CA GLY A 127 -4.51 -12.55 19.23
C GLY A 127 -4.94 -13.14 17.90
N GLY A 128 -5.41 -12.30 16.99
CA GLY A 128 -6.11 -12.71 15.78
C GLY A 128 -5.91 -11.72 14.63
N GLY A 129 -6.83 -11.75 13.69
CA GLY A 129 -6.88 -10.87 12.53
C GLY A 129 -7.50 -9.51 12.85
N ALA A 130 -7.23 -8.56 11.95
CA ALA A 130 -7.81 -7.23 11.98
C ALA A 130 -8.39 -6.87 10.62
N SER A 131 -9.57 -6.23 10.61
CA SER A 131 -10.15 -5.65 9.40
C SER A 131 -10.60 -4.22 9.63
N VAL A 132 -10.35 -3.34 8.65
CA VAL A 132 -10.79 -1.94 8.65
C VAL A 132 -11.48 -1.63 7.32
N GLU A 133 -12.72 -1.17 7.40
CA GLU A 133 -13.50 -0.80 6.22
C GLU A 133 -13.03 0.53 5.63
N GLY A 134 -12.91 1.58 6.44
CA GLY A 134 -12.30 2.80 5.98
C GLY A 134 -11.89 3.79 7.05
N VAL A 135 -10.91 4.62 6.68
CA VAL A 135 -10.44 5.78 7.45
C VAL A 135 -10.07 6.86 6.44
N ALA A 136 -10.60 8.06 6.61
CA ALA A 136 -10.39 9.17 5.71
C ALA A 136 -9.93 10.43 6.48
N GLU A 137 -9.01 11.17 5.88
CA GLU A 137 -8.55 12.48 6.36
C GLU A 137 -7.91 12.43 7.77
N ALA A 138 -7.32 11.27 8.13
CA ALA A 138 -6.70 11.03 9.44
C ALA A 138 -5.63 9.90 9.40
N GLY A 139 -5.00 9.54 10.52
CA GLY A 139 -3.98 8.49 10.56
C GLY A 139 -4.54 7.08 10.80
N LEU A 140 -3.82 6.05 10.33
CA LEU A 140 -4.10 4.64 10.65
C LEU A 140 -2.83 3.95 11.16
N ASP A 141 -2.94 3.26 12.28
CA ASP A 141 -1.91 2.40 12.85
C ASP A 141 -2.53 1.04 13.23
N LEU A 142 -2.47 0.08 12.31
CA LEU A 142 -3.03 -1.26 12.43
C LEU A 142 -1.91 -2.27 12.66
N ARG A 143 -1.98 -3.01 13.77
CA ARG A 143 -1.14 -4.19 14.00
C ARG A 143 -2.00 -5.40 14.33
N ALA A 144 -1.83 -6.46 13.57
CA ALA A 144 -2.50 -7.74 13.78
C ALA A 144 -1.47 -8.86 13.95
N ARG A 145 -1.80 -9.85 14.77
CA ARG A 145 -0.99 -11.08 14.84
C ARG A 145 -1.20 -11.91 13.58
N ASP A 146 -2.45 -12.11 13.19
CA ASP A 146 -2.80 -12.86 11.97
C ASP A 146 -3.11 -11.86 10.84
N ALA A 147 -4.04 -12.16 9.93
CA ALA A 147 -4.26 -11.34 8.74
C ALA A 147 -4.73 -9.91 9.06
N ALA A 148 -4.20 -8.93 8.34
CA ALA A 148 -4.62 -7.54 8.38
C ALA A 148 -5.30 -7.19 7.04
N ARG A 149 -6.56 -6.73 7.10
CA ARG A 149 -7.33 -6.38 5.89
C ARG A 149 -7.81 -4.94 5.94
N VAL A 150 -7.61 -4.20 4.86
CA VAL A 150 -8.04 -2.80 4.78
C VAL A 150 -8.72 -2.56 3.44
N ARG A 151 -9.92 -1.99 3.45
CA ARG A 151 -10.64 -1.70 2.20
C ARG A 151 -10.26 -0.32 1.65
N SER A 152 -10.56 0.77 2.34
CA SER A 152 -10.31 2.12 1.80
C SER A 152 -9.73 3.08 2.83
N VAL A 153 -8.45 3.40 2.71
CA VAL A 153 -7.78 4.34 3.62
C VAL A 153 -7.19 5.52 2.88
N ARG A 154 -7.45 6.72 3.39
CA ARG A 154 -6.86 7.98 2.95
C ARG A 154 -6.39 8.75 4.18
N GLY A 155 -5.10 8.75 4.44
CA GLY A 155 -4.54 9.33 5.65
C GLY A 155 -3.22 10.05 5.44
N SER A 156 -2.75 10.80 6.43
CA SER A 156 -1.40 11.39 6.35
C SER A 156 -0.33 10.33 6.61
N VAL A 157 -0.51 9.53 7.67
CA VAL A 157 0.38 8.44 8.07
C VAL A 157 -0.43 7.16 8.20
N VAL A 158 -0.03 6.11 7.49
CA VAL A 158 -0.70 4.80 7.51
C VAL A 158 0.35 3.71 7.71
N SER A 159 0.20 2.95 8.80
CA SER A 159 1.01 1.77 9.08
C SER A 159 0.08 0.57 9.26
N ILE A 160 0.31 -0.48 8.47
CA ILE A 160 -0.44 -1.73 8.51
C ILE A 160 0.57 -2.86 8.62
N GLU A 161 0.49 -3.62 9.71
CA GLU A 161 1.42 -4.70 10.00
C GLU A 161 0.68 -5.98 10.40
N SER A 162 1.16 -7.10 9.86
CA SER A 162 0.81 -8.46 10.28
C SER A 162 2.06 -9.23 10.69
N GLU A 163 1.99 -9.94 11.82
CA GLU A 163 3.11 -10.76 12.30
C GLU A 163 3.17 -12.15 11.64
N ARG A 164 2.02 -12.81 11.47
CA ARG A 164 1.90 -14.20 11.01
C ARG A 164 1.11 -14.37 9.73
N GLY A 165 0.18 -13.45 9.47
CA GLY A 165 -0.73 -13.50 8.34
C GLY A 165 -0.35 -12.53 7.23
N ASP A 166 -1.27 -12.39 6.29
CA ASP A 166 -1.11 -11.51 5.14
C ASP A 166 -1.63 -10.11 5.43
N VAL A 167 -1.08 -9.13 4.74
CA VAL A 167 -1.62 -7.77 4.66
C VAL A 167 -2.33 -7.63 3.33
N VAL A 168 -3.65 -7.44 3.34
CA VAL A 168 -4.45 -7.26 2.13
C VAL A 168 -5.11 -5.89 2.13
N ALA A 169 -4.85 -5.09 1.11
CA ALA A 169 -5.36 -3.73 1.02
C ALA A 169 -6.01 -3.41 -0.35
N ASP A 170 -7.28 -3.02 -0.38
CA ASP A 170 -7.89 -2.65 -1.67
C ASP A 170 -7.38 -1.29 -2.16
N SER A 171 -7.49 -0.24 -1.34
CA SER A 171 -7.01 1.10 -1.69
C SER A 171 -6.44 1.80 -0.47
N VAL A 172 -5.16 2.16 -0.52
CA VAL A 172 -4.48 2.92 0.55
C VAL A 172 -3.80 4.14 -0.05
N SER A 173 -4.02 5.28 0.58
CA SER A 173 -3.39 6.53 0.17
C SER A 173 -2.91 7.37 1.34
N GLY A 174 -1.76 8.02 1.19
CA GLY A 174 -1.22 8.90 2.22
C GLY A 174 0.20 9.38 2.04
N SER A 175 0.65 10.29 2.90
CA SER A 175 1.99 10.89 2.77
C SER A 175 3.10 9.90 3.17
N ASP A 176 2.94 9.17 4.27
CA ASP A 176 3.86 8.12 4.71
C ASP A 176 3.09 6.80 4.90
N LEU A 177 3.38 5.83 4.04
CA LEU A 177 2.70 4.53 3.98
C LEU A 177 3.69 3.40 4.29
N SER A 178 3.31 2.53 5.22
CA SER A 178 4.05 1.32 5.56
C SER A 178 3.13 0.11 5.58
N LEU A 179 3.41 -0.88 4.73
CA LEU A 179 2.73 -2.18 4.68
C LEU A 179 3.75 -3.27 5.00
N ARG A 180 3.52 -4.04 6.08
CA ARG A 180 4.47 -5.04 6.54
C ARG A 180 3.82 -6.38 6.86
N ALA A 181 4.28 -7.46 6.24
CA ALA A 181 3.91 -8.84 6.59
C ALA A 181 5.16 -9.62 7.00
N THR A 182 5.33 -9.86 8.30
CA THR A 182 6.56 -10.48 8.85
C THR A 182 6.71 -11.96 8.48
N ARG A 183 5.61 -12.66 8.22
CA ARG A 183 5.61 -14.08 7.78
C ARG A 183 4.64 -14.36 6.64
N GLY A 184 3.90 -13.35 6.20
CA GLY A 184 2.89 -13.45 5.16
C GLY A 184 3.26 -12.69 3.90
N LEU A 185 2.24 -12.54 3.06
CA LEU A 185 2.26 -11.78 1.82
C LEU A 185 1.75 -10.35 2.07
N VAL A 186 2.17 -9.42 1.22
CA VAL A 186 1.50 -8.12 1.10
C VAL A 186 0.79 -8.07 -0.25
N GLU A 187 -0.52 -7.92 -0.25
CA GLU A 187 -1.33 -7.74 -1.45
C GLU A 187 -2.03 -6.39 -1.42
N ALA A 188 -1.92 -5.62 -2.51
CA ALA A 188 -2.71 -4.40 -2.64
C ALA A 188 -3.19 -4.13 -4.06
N LYS A 189 -4.44 -3.68 -4.21
CA LYS A 189 -4.93 -3.26 -5.55
C LYS A 189 -4.44 -1.87 -5.93
N LYS A 190 -4.40 -0.94 -4.97
CA LYS A 190 -3.96 0.44 -5.22
C LYS A 190 -3.25 1.04 -4.00
N VAL A 191 -2.03 1.50 -4.20
CA VAL A 191 -1.23 2.23 -3.20
C VAL A 191 -0.79 3.57 -3.80
N VAL A 192 -1.09 4.67 -3.11
CA VAL A 192 -0.75 6.03 -3.58
C VAL A 192 -0.15 6.86 -2.45
N GLY A 193 1.08 7.33 -2.56
CA GLY A 193 1.63 8.17 -1.50
C GLY A 193 2.79 9.06 -1.89
N LEU A 194 3.42 9.70 -0.90
CA LEU A 194 4.69 10.38 -1.13
C LEU A 194 5.85 9.41 -0.83
N LEU A 195 5.84 8.83 0.36
CA LEU A 195 6.78 7.80 0.81
C LEU A 195 6.03 6.49 1.03
N VAL A 196 6.43 5.43 0.33
CA VAL A 196 5.80 4.11 0.45
C VAL A 196 6.86 3.06 0.79
N ARG A 197 6.62 2.27 1.84
CA ARG A 197 7.46 1.14 2.23
C ARG A 197 6.61 -0.12 2.29
N VAL A 198 7.03 -1.14 1.56
CA VAL A 198 6.40 -2.46 1.56
C VAL A 198 7.44 -3.50 1.90
N SER A 199 7.18 -4.32 2.92
CA SER A 199 8.07 -5.39 3.36
C SER A 199 7.27 -6.67 3.59
N ALA A 200 7.66 -7.75 2.93
CA ALA A 200 6.97 -9.02 3.03
C ALA A 200 7.95 -10.20 3.11
N ALA A 201 7.68 -11.17 3.98
CA ALA A 201 8.50 -12.37 4.02
C ALA A 201 8.25 -13.29 2.82
N LYS A 202 6.97 -13.50 2.46
CA LYS A 202 6.55 -14.46 1.42
C LYS A 202 6.33 -13.85 0.04
N GLY A 203 6.49 -12.55 -0.13
CA GLY A 203 6.28 -11.86 -1.40
C GLY A 203 5.28 -10.70 -1.34
N ALA A 204 5.30 -9.88 -2.38
CA ALA A 204 4.47 -8.68 -2.50
C ALA A 204 3.79 -8.63 -3.87
N SER A 205 2.48 -8.35 -3.89
CA SER A 205 1.68 -8.24 -5.11
C SER A 205 0.89 -6.94 -5.09
N LEU A 206 1.35 -5.95 -5.86
CA LEU A 206 0.74 -4.62 -5.94
C LEU A 206 0.24 -4.36 -7.36
N ARG A 207 -1.06 -4.27 -7.57
CA ARG A 207 -1.61 -4.03 -8.92
C ARG A 207 -1.32 -2.61 -9.41
N SER A 208 -1.28 -1.63 -8.52
CA SER A 208 -0.95 -0.24 -8.85
C SER A 208 -0.26 0.45 -7.69
N LEU A 209 0.89 1.04 -7.97
CA LEU A 209 1.73 1.78 -7.02
C LEU A 209 2.09 3.13 -7.62
N TYR A 210 1.70 4.22 -6.96
CA TYR A 210 2.06 5.58 -7.37
C TYR A 210 2.69 6.32 -6.20
N ALA A 211 3.94 6.76 -6.34
CA ALA A 211 4.66 7.42 -5.26
C ALA A 211 5.71 8.42 -5.74
N GLU A 212 6.14 9.34 -4.87
CA GLU A 212 7.41 10.03 -5.11
C GLU A 212 8.57 9.04 -4.89
N GLU A 213 8.58 8.39 -3.72
CA GLU A 213 9.56 7.38 -3.36
C GLU A 213 8.87 6.12 -2.85
N ALA A 214 9.28 4.97 -3.38
CA ALA A 214 8.79 3.67 -2.94
C ALA A 214 9.93 2.68 -2.74
N SER A 215 9.83 1.87 -1.67
CA SER A 215 10.64 0.67 -1.48
C SER A 215 9.73 -0.55 -1.33
N VAL A 216 10.07 -1.63 -2.04
CA VAL A 216 9.38 -2.92 -1.96
C VAL A 216 10.41 -4.00 -1.70
N GLU A 217 10.29 -4.69 -0.57
CA GLU A 217 11.23 -5.70 -0.13
C GLU A 217 10.52 -7.03 0.07
N SER A 218 11.14 -8.10 -0.43
CA SER A 218 10.72 -9.48 -0.21
C SER A 218 11.90 -10.32 0.30
N GLU A 219 11.73 -11.04 1.41
CA GLU A 219 12.81 -11.87 1.97
C GLU A 219 13.05 -13.16 1.15
N GLY A 220 12.02 -13.73 0.54
CA GLY A 220 12.17 -14.97 -0.24
C GLY A 220 11.12 -15.25 -1.29
N GLY A 221 10.04 -14.48 -1.33
CA GLY A 221 8.97 -14.67 -2.32
C GLY A 221 9.00 -13.69 -3.48
N ASP A 222 8.05 -13.86 -4.39
CA ASP A 222 7.96 -13.07 -5.61
C ASP A 222 7.50 -11.63 -5.32
N VAL A 223 7.98 -10.69 -6.13
CA VAL A 223 7.51 -9.30 -6.16
C VAL A 223 6.83 -9.06 -7.49
N ALA A 224 5.52 -8.83 -7.48
CA ALA A 224 4.71 -8.54 -8.65
C ALA A 224 4.13 -7.12 -8.55
N LEU A 225 4.57 -6.24 -9.44
CA LEU A 225 4.08 -4.88 -9.59
C LEU A 225 3.36 -4.77 -10.94
N GLY A 226 2.08 -4.39 -10.92
CA GLY A 226 1.31 -4.14 -12.13
C GLY A 226 1.80 -2.86 -12.81
N ASN A 227 1.24 -1.72 -12.39
CA ASN A 227 1.70 -0.41 -12.83
C ASN A 227 2.40 0.31 -11.67
N ALA A 228 3.66 0.68 -11.87
CA ALA A 228 4.47 1.40 -10.91
C ALA A 228 4.82 2.79 -11.46
N GLY A 229 4.09 3.81 -11.02
CA GLY A 229 4.39 5.21 -11.35
C GLY A 229 5.12 5.89 -10.21
N CYS A 230 6.45 5.78 -10.18
CA CYS A 230 7.24 6.31 -9.07
C CYS A 230 8.35 7.23 -9.58
N ARG A 231 8.60 8.37 -8.91
CA ARG A 231 9.81 9.14 -9.22
C ARG A 231 11.08 8.32 -8.91
N SER A 232 11.05 7.56 -7.81
CA SER A 232 12.08 6.57 -7.46
C SER A 232 11.43 5.32 -6.85
N LEU A 233 11.70 4.16 -7.45
CA LEU A 233 11.29 2.85 -6.94
C LEU A 233 12.51 1.96 -6.72
N LEU A 234 12.66 1.48 -5.49
CA LEU A 234 13.61 0.43 -5.12
C LEU A 234 12.87 -0.88 -4.88
N VAL A 235 13.29 -1.95 -5.54
CA VAL A 235 12.82 -3.32 -5.32
C VAL A 235 13.98 -4.18 -4.87
N ASN A 236 13.86 -4.82 -3.71
CA ASN A 236 14.84 -5.76 -3.18
C ASN A 236 14.19 -7.15 -3.04
N ALA A 237 14.72 -8.14 -3.75
CA ALA A 237 14.20 -9.51 -3.74
C ALA A 237 15.27 -10.49 -3.24
N GLY A 238 15.03 -11.07 -2.06
CA GLY A 238 15.95 -12.01 -1.41
C GLY A 238 16.00 -13.41 -2.04
N GLY A 239 15.06 -13.75 -2.94
CA GLY A 239 15.10 -15.06 -3.61
C GLY A 239 13.95 -15.41 -4.56
N GLY A 240 12.88 -14.61 -4.62
CA GLY A 240 11.80 -14.79 -5.60
C GLY A 240 12.09 -14.17 -6.97
N ALA A 241 11.12 -14.25 -7.86
CA ALA A 241 11.11 -13.52 -9.11
C ALA A 241 10.57 -12.09 -8.92
N VAL A 242 11.13 -11.13 -9.66
CA VAL A 242 10.62 -9.76 -9.74
C VAL A 242 9.91 -9.57 -11.07
N LYS A 243 8.68 -9.10 -11.04
CA LYS A 243 7.90 -8.76 -12.23
C LYS A 243 7.32 -7.36 -12.10
N VAL A 244 7.61 -6.50 -13.07
CA VAL A 244 7.09 -5.14 -13.17
C VAL A 244 6.45 -4.98 -14.54
N ASP A 245 5.11 -5.00 -14.59
CA ASP A 245 4.34 -4.99 -15.85
C ASP A 245 4.31 -3.61 -16.54
N GLY A 246 4.66 -2.54 -15.82
CA GLY A 246 4.86 -1.21 -16.35
C GLY A 246 5.48 -0.28 -15.33
N VAL A 247 6.56 0.40 -15.70
CA VAL A 247 7.24 1.37 -14.82
C VAL A 247 7.43 2.72 -15.48
N SER A 248 7.10 3.79 -14.77
CA SER A 248 7.47 5.17 -15.13
C SER A 248 8.37 5.77 -14.06
N GLY A 249 9.27 6.69 -14.45
CA GLY A 249 10.30 7.25 -13.58
C GLY A 249 11.52 6.33 -13.43
N ASN A 250 12.08 6.23 -12.22
CA ASN A 250 13.30 5.46 -11.96
C ASN A 250 13.00 4.15 -11.23
N LEU A 251 13.66 3.08 -11.65
CA LEU A 251 13.57 1.75 -11.05
C LEU A 251 14.97 1.24 -10.73
N ARG A 252 15.14 0.69 -9.53
CA ARG A 252 16.28 -0.13 -9.16
C ARG A 252 15.79 -1.46 -8.62
N VAL A 253 16.22 -2.56 -9.22
CA VAL A 253 15.99 -3.92 -8.77
C VAL A 253 17.30 -4.49 -8.24
N ALA A 254 17.29 -5.05 -7.04
CA ALA A 254 18.42 -5.73 -6.44
C ALA A 254 18.02 -7.16 -6.05
N GLY A 255 18.79 -8.15 -6.50
CA GLY A 255 18.60 -9.56 -6.22
C GLY A 255 17.47 -10.22 -7.01
N GLY A 256 17.15 -11.45 -6.61
CA GLY A 256 16.09 -12.27 -7.19
C GLY A 256 16.60 -13.36 -8.13
N LYS A 257 15.76 -14.38 -8.33
CA LYS A 257 16.06 -15.51 -9.24
C LYS A 257 15.78 -15.18 -10.70
N ALA A 258 14.81 -14.31 -10.96
CA ALA A 258 14.47 -13.85 -12.29
C ALA A 258 13.90 -12.44 -12.20
N CYS A 259 14.03 -11.67 -13.27
CA CYS A 259 13.50 -10.32 -13.35
C CYS A 259 12.80 -10.12 -14.69
N SER A 260 11.60 -9.57 -14.69
CA SER A 260 10.87 -9.18 -15.89
C SER A 260 10.38 -7.75 -15.71
N VAL A 261 10.81 -6.84 -16.57
CA VAL A 261 10.46 -5.41 -16.49
C VAL A 261 10.00 -4.90 -17.84
N ASN A 262 8.82 -4.28 -17.85
CA ASN A 262 8.31 -3.56 -19.01
C ASN A 262 8.53 -2.05 -18.83
N LEU A 263 9.32 -1.46 -19.72
CA LEU A 263 9.67 -0.05 -19.72
C LEU A 263 8.56 0.75 -20.38
N SER A 264 7.86 1.60 -19.62
CA SER A 264 6.87 2.52 -20.20
C SER A 264 7.53 3.71 -20.89
N ARG A 265 6.75 4.47 -21.66
CA ARG A 265 7.19 5.73 -22.28
C ARG A 265 7.83 6.71 -21.29
N ASP A 266 7.40 6.76 -20.04
CA ASP A 266 7.86 7.76 -19.08
C ASP A 266 8.96 7.21 -18.15
N CYS A 267 9.54 6.05 -18.49
CA CYS A 267 10.69 5.50 -17.80
C CYS A 267 11.95 6.32 -18.11
N LYS A 268 12.73 6.62 -17.06
CA LYS A 268 13.97 7.38 -17.14
C LYS A 268 15.18 6.46 -16.94
N LYS A 269 15.32 5.85 -15.77
CA LYS A 269 16.45 4.98 -15.46
C LYS A 269 15.99 3.65 -14.88
N VAL A 270 16.55 2.55 -15.38
CA VAL A 270 16.36 1.21 -14.84
C VAL A 270 17.71 0.58 -14.52
N GLU A 271 17.91 0.22 -13.26
CA GLU A 271 19.08 -0.52 -12.78
C GLU A 271 18.64 -1.91 -12.31
N ILE A 272 19.26 -2.97 -12.81
CA ILE A 272 19.00 -4.36 -12.40
C ILE A 272 20.31 -4.98 -11.95
N LEU A 273 20.39 -5.36 -10.68
CA LEU A 273 21.63 -5.76 -10.02
C LEU A 273 21.49 -7.14 -9.37
N GLY A 274 22.46 -8.02 -9.62
CA GLY A 274 22.60 -9.28 -8.87
C GLY A 274 21.45 -10.29 -9.06
N VAL A 275 20.80 -10.29 -10.22
CA VAL A 275 19.84 -11.35 -10.58
C VAL A 275 20.64 -12.59 -11.00
N GLU A 276 20.24 -13.76 -10.51
CA GLU A 276 20.99 -15.00 -10.78
C GLU A 276 20.53 -15.76 -12.03
N GLY A 277 19.27 -15.59 -12.46
CA GLY A 277 18.69 -16.32 -13.58
C GLY A 277 18.40 -15.44 -14.79
N GLU A 278 17.16 -15.43 -15.27
CA GLU A 278 16.81 -14.69 -16.48
C GLU A 278 16.36 -13.25 -16.16
N VAL A 279 16.90 -12.28 -16.90
CA VAL A 279 16.45 -10.89 -16.91
C VAL A 279 15.78 -10.61 -18.25
N ARG A 280 14.46 -10.38 -18.24
CA ARG A 280 13.67 -9.96 -19.40
C ARG A 280 13.36 -8.49 -19.33
N VAL A 281 13.79 -7.74 -20.33
CA VAL A 281 13.45 -6.33 -20.49
C VAL A 281 12.62 -6.18 -21.75
N THR A 282 11.44 -5.59 -21.60
CA THR A 282 10.56 -5.29 -22.72
C THR A 282 10.39 -3.79 -22.82
N ALA A 283 10.67 -3.24 -23.99
CA ALA A 283 10.61 -1.80 -24.24
C ALA A 283 9.62 -1.47 -25.36
N GLU A 284 8.98 -0.31 -25.24
CA GLU A 284 8.09 0.20 -26.29
C GLU A 284 8.88 0.61 -27.55
N PRO A 285 8.36 0.33 -28.76
CA PRO A 285 9.00 0.71 -30.02
C PRO A 285 9.18 2.23 -30.22
N GLY A 286 10.08 2.59 -31.13
CA GLY A 286 10.36 3.95 -31.57
C GLY A 286 11.24 4.74 -30.60
N ARG A 287 12.10 4.05 -29.84
CA ARG A 287 12.91 4.63 -28.77
C ARG A 287 14.34 4.11 -28.81
N ARG A 288 15.27 5.02 -28.50
CA ARG A 288 16.68 4.73 -28.24
C ARG A 288 16.91 4.74 -26.72
N ILE A 289 17.60 3.73 -26.22
CA ILE A 289 17.85 3.52 -24.78
C ILE A 289 19.35 3.34 -24.60
N LYS A 290 19.98 4.19 -23.80
CA LYS A 290 21.37 4.00 -23.40
C LYS A 290 21.47 2.75 -22.54
N CYS A 291 22.35 1.82 -22.90
CA CYS A 291 22.47 0.55 -22.20
C CYS A 291 23.90 0.28 -21.71
N SER A 292 23.98 -0.38 -20.55
CA SER A 292 25.19 -1.01 -20.04
C SER A 292 24.79 -2.37 -19.49
N ILE A 293 25.20 -3.45 -20.15
CA ILE A 293 24.78 -4.82 -19.81
C ILE A 293 26.03 -5.65 -19.52
N ASP A 294 26.16 -6.05 -18.27
CA ASP A 294 27.12 -7.03 -17.77
C ASP A 294 26.36 -8.31 -17.35
N ALA A 295 26.45 -9.34 -18.19
CA ALA A 295 25.70 -10.58 -18.08
C ALA A 295 26.43 -11.75 -18.73
N GLU A 296 26.05 -12.98 -18.37
CA GLU A 296 26.65 -14.21 -18.93
C GLU A 296 26.33 -14.34 -20.43
N ALA A 297 25.09 -14.02 -20.79
CA ALA A 297 24.63 -14.04 -22.17
C ALA A 297 23.59 -12.94 -22.39
N VAL A 298 23.60 -12.35 -23.58
CA VAL A 298 22.63 -11.34 -24.00
C VAL A 298 21.98 -11.80 -25.30
N ALA A 299 20.65 -11.75 -25.34
CA ALA A 299 19.85 -12.03 -26.52
C ALA A 299 18.93 -10.85 -26.83
N PHE A 300 18.86 -10.48 -28.10
CA PHE A 300 17.98 -9.44 -28.60
C PHE A 300 16.83 -10.07 -29.39
N GLY A 301 15.61 -9.69 -29.05
CA GLY A 301 14.39 -10.09 -29.75
C GLY A 301 14.25 -9.40 -31.10
N GLU A 302 13.24 -9.83 -31.84
CA GLU A 302 12.89 -9.24 -33.13
C GLU A 302 12.64 -7.72 -33.01
N GLY A 303 13.18 -6.95 -33.97
CA GLY A 303 13.07 -5.48 -33.97
C GLY A 303 13.93 -4.78 -32.94
N VAL A 304 14.83 -5.47 -32.22
CA VAL A 304 15.78 -4.83 -31.30
C VAL A 304 17.17 -4.85 -31.92
N THR A 305 17.73 -3.66 -32.15
CA THR A 305 19.08 -3.47 -32.68
C THR A 305 19.96 -2.79 -31.65
N LEU A 306 21.26 -3.09 -31.73
CA LEU A 306 22.30 -2.49 -30.90
C LEU A 306 23.18 -1.63 -31.79
N ASP A 307 23.53 -0.42 -31.35
CA ASP A 307 24.43 0.46 -32.06
C ASP A 307 25.84 -0.15 -32.19
N GLU A 308 26.65 0.34 -33.14
CA GLU A 308 27.98 -0.20 -33.44
C GLU A 308 28.93 -0.23 -32.24
N ASP A 309 28.78 0.71 -31.31
CA ASP A 309 29.58 0.83 -30.09
C ASP A 309 28.99 0.06 -28.90
N GLY A 310 27.81 -0.53 -29.06
CA GLY A 310 27.12 -1.27 -28.00
C GLY A 310 26.48 -0.38 -26.93
N SER A 311 26.50 0.94 -27.07
CA SER A 311 26.07 1.88 -26.02
C SER A 311 24.56 2.11 -26.00
N PHE A 312 23.87 1.80 -27.10
CA PHE A 312 22.45 2.08 -27.26
C PHE A 312 21.69 0.92 -27.87
N ILE A 313 20.49 0.69 -27.35
CA ILE A 313 19.49 -0.21 -27.89
C ILE A 313 18.43 0.62 -28.60
N THR A 314 18.12 0.26 -29.84
CA THR A 314 17.01 0.81 -30.61
C THR A 314 15.94 -0.25 -30.77
N VAL A 315 14.69 0.10 -30.46
CA VAL A 315 13.54 -0.79 -30.63
C VAL A 315 12.72 -0.31 -31.82
N GLU A 316 12.78 -1.06 -32.91
CA GLU A 316 11.98 -0.90 -34.10
C GLU A 316 10.55 -1.40 -33.87
N GLY A 317 9.59 -0.74 -34.50
CA GLY A 317 8.22 -1.19 -34.56
C GLY A 317 7.42 -0.33 -35.51
N GLU A 318 6.40 -0.93 -36.13
CA GLU A 318 5.47 -0.20 -36.98
C GLU A 318 4.85 0.95 -36.17
N MET A 319 5.03 2.18 -36.67
CA MET A 319 4.33 3.36 -36.18
C MET A 319 2.83 3.27 -36.52
N GLY A 320 2.12 2.30 -35.95
CA GLY A 320 0.67 2.31 -35.89
C GLY A 320 0.24 3.40 -34.91
N ALA A 321 -0.04 4.60 -35.43
CA ALA A 321 -0.47 5.80 -34.69
C ALA A 321 0.59 6.40 -33.76
N ARG A 322 1.57 7.09 -34.37
CA ARG A 322 2.17 8.27 -33.73
C ARG A 322 1.00 9.22 -33.41
N ALA A 323 0.57 9.28 -32.14
CA ALA A 323 -0.36 10.33 -31.72
C ALA A 323 0.23 11.65 -32.19
N PRO A 324 -0.54 12.53 -32.87
CA PRO A 324 -0.01 13.79 -33.37
C PRO A 324 0.67 14.50 -32.21
N ARG A 325 1.96 14.82 -32.38
CA ARG A 325 2.63 15.79 -31.52
C ARG A 325 1.73 17.03 -31.52
N LEU A 326 1.22 17.42 -30.36
CA LEU A 326 0.69 18.77 -30.22
C LEU A 326 1.89 19.68 -30.47
N GLU A 327 1.85 20.41 -31.59
CA GLU A 327 2.86 21.40 -31.95
C GLU A 327 3.01 22.36 -30.76
N GLY A 328 4.17 22.34 -30.11
CA GLY A 328 4.43 23.03 -28.84
C GLY A 328 5.39 22.32 -27.88
N GLU A 329 5.65 21.02 -28.04
CA GLU A 329 6.69 20.27 -27.30
C GLU A 329 8.05 20.25 -28.03
N ASP A 330 8.43 21.37 -28.66
CA ASP A 330 9.78 21.56 -29.17
C ASP A 330 10.69 21.90 -27.99
N GLY A 331 11.45 20.92 -27.50
CA GLY A 331 12.58 21.14 -26.60
C GLY A 331 12.60 20.37 -25.29
N ALA A 332 11.69 19.42 -25.04
CA ALA A 332 11.95 18.43 -23.99
C ALA A 332 13.07 17.52 -24.49
N GLU A 333 14.30 17.76 -23.98
CA GLU A 333 15.45 16.87 -24.15
C GLU A 333 14.96 15.42 -24.21
N GLU A 334 15.43 14.70 -25.22
CA GLU A 334 15.35 13.25 -25.28
C GLU A 334 16.12 12.73 -24.06
N ALA A 335 15.47 12.79 -22.89
CA ALA A 335 16.09 12.55 -21.60
C ALA A 335 16.59 11.13 -21.65
N ASP A 336 17.92 11.00 -21.73
CA ASP A 336 18.64 9.76 -21.96
C ASP A 336 18.07 8.67 -21.05
N ARG A 337 17.29 7.78 -21.65
CA ARG A 337 16.76 6.64 -20.93
C ARG A 337 17.90 5.68 -20.73
N GLU A 338 18.12 5.25 -19.50
CA GLU A 338 19.25 4.42 -19.14
C GLU A 338 18.78 3.06 -18.65
N LEU A 339 19.33 2.00 -19.23
CA LEU A 339 19.20 0.62 -18.78
C LEU A 339 20.57 0.11 -18.36
N ALA A 340 20.77 -0.09 -17.07
CA ALA A 340 21.96 -0.70 -16.52
C ALA A 340 21.61 -2.08 -15.95
N VAL A 341 22.25 -3.14 -16.45
CA VAL A 341 22.12 -4.50 -15.93
C VAL A 341 23.50 -4.98 -15.50
N THR A 342 23.66 -5.27 -14.21
CA THR A 342 24.89 -5.85 -13.65
C THR A 342 24.53 -7.16 -12.96
N SER A 343 24.51 -8.23 -13.74
CA SER A 343 24.07 -9.56 -13.33
C SER A 343 24.90 -10.61 -14.08
N PRO A 344 26.18 -10.83 -13.71
CA PRO A 344 27.16 -11.57 -14.51
C PRO A 344 26.86 -13.07 -14.66
N LYS A 345 25.91 -13.60 -13.89
CA LYS A 345 25.41 -14.99 -14.00
C LYS A 345 24.07 -15.10 -14.73
N ALA A 346 23.51 -13.97 -15.13
CA ALA A 346 22.18 -13.92 -15.72
C ALA A 346 22.24 -14.06 -17.23
N LYS A 347 21.17 -14.60 -17.79
CA LYS A 347 20.83 -14.43 -19.20
C LYS A 347 19.92 -13.22 -19.35
N VAL A 348 20.35 -12.23 -20.11
CA VAL A 348 19.56 -11.03 -20.42
C VAL A 348 18.87 -11.20 -21.77
N VAL A 349 17.58 -10.94 -21.81
CA VAL A 349 16.76 -10.93 -23.02
C VAL A 349 16.10 -9.57 -23.14
N VAL A 350 16.43 -8.82 -24.20
CA VAL A 350 15.79 -7.54 -24.50
C VAL A 350 14.84 -7.73 -25.68
N SER A 351 13.61 -7.23 -25.56
CA SER A 351 12.58 -7.39 -26.57
C SER A 351 11.81 -6.10 -26.81
N GLY A 352 11.35 -5.90 -28.04
CA GLY A 352 10.42 -4.84 -28.40
C GLY A 352 8.99 -5.37 -28.39
N SER A 353 8.10 -4.74 -27.63
CA SER A 353 6.67 -4.96 -27.81
C SER A 353 5.87 -3.74 -27.38
N SER A 354 4.79 -3.46 -28.11
CA SER A 354 3.77 -2.55 -27.61
C SER A 354 2.90 -3.29 -26.60
N TRP A 355 2.73 -2.70 -25.42
CA TRP A 355 1.85 -3.23 -24.37
C TRP A 355 0.43 -3.50 -24.87
N LEU A 356 -0.02 -2.69 -25.85
CA LEU A 356 -1.30 -2.85 -26.54
C LEU A 356 -1.32 -4.15 -27.36
N THR A 357 -0.25 -4.41 -28.12
CA THR A 357 -0.11 -5.63 -28.93
C THR A 357 -0.08 -6.88 -28.05
N ASP A 358 0.58 -6.84 -26.90
CA ASP A 358 0.61 -7.98 -25.97
C ASP A 358 -0.71 -8.21 -25.24
N ILE A 359 -1.46 -7.14 -24.92
CA ILE A 359 -2.83 -7.27 -24.39
C ILE A 359 -3.78 -7.82 -25.45
N LEU A 360 -3.68 -7.33 -26.69
CA LEU A 360 -4.51 -7.78 -27.80
C LEU A 360 -4.23 -9.26 -28.12
N LYS A 361 -2.96 -9.66 -28.17
CA LYS A 361 -2.56 -11.08 -28.32
C LYS A 361 -3.06 -11.95 -27.16
N LYS A 362 -2.91 -11.52 -25.90
CA LYS A 362 -3.44 -12.25 -24.73
C LYS A 362 -4.97 -12.37 -24.71
N ARG A 363 -5.67 -11.42 -25.35
CA ARG A 363 -7.13 -11.45 -25.51
C ARG A 363 -7.59 -12.15 -26.78
N GLY A 364 -6.68 -12.74 -27.56
CA GLY A 364 -7.00 -13.43 -28.81
C GLY A 364 -7.51 -12.48 -29.91
N VAL A 365 -7.28 -11.17 -29.78
CA VAL A 365 -7.65 -10.20 -30.81
C VAL A 365 -6.56 -10.24 -31.88
N PRO A 366 -6.89 -10.56 -33.14
CA PRO A 366 -5.91 -10.59 -34.20
C PRO A 366 -5.32 -9.19 -34.39
N THR A 367 -4.03 -9.05 -34.12
CA THR A 367 -3.26 -7.86 -34.50
C THR A 367 -3.10 -7.91 -36.02
N ARG A 368 -3.65 -6.90 -36.70
CA ARG A 368 -3.70 -6.82 -38.17
C ARG A 368 -2.28 -7.00 -38.73
N LYS A 369 -2.05 -8.06 -39.50
CA LYS A 369 -0.85 -8.23 -40.34
C LYS A 369 -1.12 -7.47 -41.63
N GLU A 370 -0.28 -6.53 -42.01
CA GLU A 370 -0.12 -6.14 -43.42
C GLU A 370 1.36 -6.08 -43.77
#